data_AF-A0A239YE55-F1
#
_entry.id   AF-A0A239YE55-F1
#
_cell.length_a   1.000
_cell.length_b   1.000
_cell.length_c   1.000
_cell.angle_alpha   90.00
_cell.angle_beta   90.00
_cell.angle_gamma   90.00
#
_symmetry.space_group_name_H-M   'P 1'
#
loop_
_entity.id
_entity.type
_entity.pdbx_description
1 polymer ?
#
loop_
_entity_poly.entity_id
_entity_poly.type
_entity_poly.pdbx_seq_one_letter_code
_entity_poly.pdbx_strand_id
1 'polypeptide(L)'
;MNLIIPNSKVPPHILFKIFVYAMSNGVYSTRMIQQQCEENINYMWLLQGYATPSHMTFQRFFAHCALDILMNLFSQIMEAIARRDTLTFNEVFIDGTKLEANANKYTFVWCKAVEKKLSMLPTKLSVLKQDIWNELGLDAFYMNDEFVYTFLAKEIEVRHMVLVQGKGKHKTPLQRLYERAESLYEKRKEYE
;
A
#
# COMPACT_ATOMS: atom_id res chain seq x y z
N MET A 1 2.63 -17.00 19.58
CA MET A 1 4.03 -16.50 19.47
C MET A 1 4.37 -15.84 20.80
N ASN A 2 5.39 -16.32 21.52
CA ASN A 2 5.69 -15.89 22.89
C ASN A 2 6.44 -14.55 22.88
N LEU A 3 5.71 -13.46 23.10
CA LEU A 3 6.26 -12.17 23.54
C LEU A 3 6.84 -12.35 24.95
N ILE A 4 8.10 -12.79 25.04
CA ILE A 4 8.79 -12.91 26.33
C ILE A 4 9.26 -11.50 26.73
N ILE A 5 8.42 -10.82 27.52
CA ILE A 5 8.82 -9.61 28.24
C ILE A 5 9.54 -10.08 29.50
N PRO A 6 10.83 -9.77 29.71
CA PRO A 6 11.52 -10.17 30.92
C PRO A 6 10.84 -9.50 32.13
N ASN A 7 10.30 -10.30 33.06
CA ASN A 7 9.77 -9.88 34.37
C ASN A 7 8.47 -9.03 34.41
N SER A 8 7.51 -9.25 33.50
CA SER A 8 6.14 -8.78 33.77
C SER A 8 5.35 -9.84 34.55
N LYS A 9 4.79 -9.49 35.72
CA LYS A 9 3.84 -10.34 36.46
C LYS A 9 2.50 -10.50 35.71
N VAL A 10 2.21 -9.58 34.80
CA VAL A 10 0.98 -9.57 34.00
C VAL A 10 1.25 -10.18 32.62
N PRO A 11 0.46 -11.16 32.18
CA PRO A 11 0.60 -11.79 30.88
C PRO A 11 0.57 -10.79 29.71
N PRO A 12 1.40 -10.97 28.66
CA PRO A 12 1.46 -10.07 27.50
C PRO A 12 0.10 -9.87 26.80
N HIS A 13 -0.74 -10.91 26.74
CA HIS A 13 -2.05 -10.80 26.11
C HIS A 13 -3.02 -9.89 26.88
N ILE A 14 -2.86 -9.76 28.22
CA ILE A 14 -3.64 -8.83 29.05
C ILE A 14 -3.15 -7.40 28.81
N LEU A 15 -1.82 -7.20 28.79
CA LEU A 15 -1.23 -5.90 28.45
C LEU A 15 -1.68 -5.42 27.07
N PHE A 16 -1.79 -6.34 26.10
CA PHE A 16 -2.31 -6.03 24.77
C PHE A 16 -3.80 -5.64 24.79
N LYS A 17 -4.66 -6.35 25.52
CA LYS A 17 -6.08 -5.99 25.66
C LYS A 17 -6.25 -4.58 26.23
N ILE A 18 -5.50 -4.28 27.30
CA ILE A 18 -5.49 -2.96 27.93
C ILE A 18 -5.04 -1.89 26.93
N PHE A 19 -4.01 -2.18 26.15
CA PHE A 19 -3.52 -1.28 25.12
C PHE A 19 -4.58 -0.96 24.06
N VAL A 20 -5.19 -1.98 23.45
CA VAL A 20 -6.23 -1.77 22.43
C VAL A 20 -7.38 -0.95 23.00
N TYR A 21 -7.80 -1.25 24.22
CA TYR A 21 -8.87 -0.52 24.90
C TYR A 21 -8.48 0.93 25.25
N ALA A 22 -7.23 1.16 25.65
CA ALA A 22 -6.71 2.50 25.90
C ALA A 22 -6.73 3.34 24.62
N MET A 23 -6.27 2.78 23.50
CA MET A 23 -6.25 3.46 22.21
C MET A 23 -7.67 3.78 21.71
N SER A 24 -8.63 2.86 21.85
CA SER A 24 -10.03 3.14 21.48
C SER A 24 -10.66 4.26 22.32
N ASN A 25 -10.14 4.51 23.52
CA ASN A 25 -10.56 5.60 24.40
C ASN A 25 -9.72 6.87 24.24
N GLY A 26 -8.78 6.92 23.28
CA GLY A 26 -7.89 8.07 23.07
C GLY A 26 -6.80 8.24 24.14
N VAL A 27 -6.47 7.18 24.89
CA VAL A 27 -5.46 7.19 25.95
C VAL A 27 -4.14 6.62 25.42
N TYR A 28 -3.22 7.51 25.06
CA TYR A 28 -1.92 7.13 24.48
C TYR A 28 -0.77 7.16 25.49
N SER A 29 -0.90 7.99 26.54
CA SER A 29 0.12 8.11 27.57
C SER A 29 0.12 6.87 28.43
N THR A 30 1.27 6.22 28.48
CA THR A 30 1.49 5.01 29.25
C THR A 30 1.38 5.27 30.77
N ARG A 31 1.45 6.54 31.23
CA ARG A 31 1.18 6.93 32.65
C ARG A 31 -0.31 7.00 32.89
N MET A 32 -1.01 7.52 31.91
CA MET A 32 -2.46 7.59 31.94
C MET A 32 -3.06 6.19 31.85
N ILE A 33 -2.46 5.27 31.08
CA ILE A 33 -2.86 3.84 31.07
C ILE A 33 -2.71 3.23 32.47
N GLN A 34 -1.59 3.46 33.16
CA GLN A 34 -1.42 3.00 34.53
C GLN A 34 -2.51 3.57 35.44
N GLN A 35 -2.74 4.89 35.40
CA GLN A 35 -3.78 5.54 36.20
C GLN A 35 -5.18 4.96 35.91
N GLN A 36 -5.52 4.74 34.63
CA GLN A 36 -6.78 4.08 34.26
C GLN A 36 -6.89 2.68 34.85
N CYS A 37 -5.80 1.93 34.91
CA CYS A 37 -5.78 0.61 35.55
C CYS A 37 -5.97 0.66 37.08
N GLU A 38 -5.71 1.80 37.72
CA GLU A 38 -5.92 2.01 39.17
C GLU A 38 -7.34 2.49 39.48
N GLU A 39 -7.91 3.35 38.62
CA GLU A 39 -9.13 4.10 38.91
C GLU A 39 -10.37 3.62 38.14
N ASN A 40 -10.20 3.03 36.95
CA ASN A 40 -11.30 2.74 36.03
C ASN A 40 -11.68 1.26 36.03
N ILE A 41 -12.93 0.98 36.40
CA ILE A 41 -13.47 -0.38 36.54
C ILE A 41 -13.34 -1.24 35.28
N ASN A 42 -13.39 -0.64 34.09
CA ASN A 42 -13.24 -1.39 32.83
C ASN A 42 -11.80 -1.92 32.68
N TYR A 43 -10.81 -1.11 33.04
CA TYR A 43 -9.41 -1.52 32.99
C TYR A 43 -9.09 -2.51 34.11
N MET A 44 -9.67 -2.32 35.30
CA MET A 44 -9.56 -3.28 36.40
C MET A 44 -10.16 -4.64 36.03
N TRP A 45 -11.29 -4.65 35.31
CA TRP A 45 -11.89 -5.88 34.79
C TRP A 45 -11.00 -6.54 33.73
N LEU A 46 -10.41 -5.75 32.81
CA LEU A 46 -9.45 -6.24 31.83
C LEU A 46 -8.17 -6.80 32.46
N LEU A 47 -7.78 -6.30 33.63
CA LEU A 47 -6.65 -6.83 34.41
C LEU A 47 -6.93 -8.20 35.03
N GLN A 48 -8.18 -8.68 35.07
CA GLN A 48 -8.51 -10.02 35.54
C GLN A 48 -7.96 -10.35 36.95
N GLY A 49 -7.91 -9.36 37.84
CA GLY A 49 -7.39 -9.52 39.21
C GLY A 49 -5.87 -9.47 39.36
N TYR A 50 -5.12 -9.25 38.27
CA TYR A 50 -3.69 -8.95 38.36
C TYR A 50 -3.47 -7.55 38.95
N ALA A 51 -2.41 -7.39 39.74
CA ALA A 51 -2.00 -6.08 40.24
C ALA A 51 -1.66 -5.14 39.09
N THR A 52 -1.98 -3.86 39.27
CA THR A 52 -1.77 -2.83 38.24
C THR A 52 -0.30 -2.77 37.80
N PRO A 53 -0.01 -2.97 36.49
CA PRO A 53 1.33 -2.83 35.97
C PRO A 53 1.82 -1.39 36.08
N SER A 54 3.10 -1.22 36.41
CA SER A 54 3.73 0.10 36.33
C SER A 54 3.77 0.60 34.88
N HIS A 55 3.83 1.92 34.72
CA HIS A 55 4.17 2.59 33.47
C HIS A 55 5.32 1.93 32.71
N MET A 56 6.40 1.60 33.44
CA MET A 56 7.60 1.02 32.85
C MET A 56 7.33 -0.36 32.24
N THR A 57 6.39 -1.11 32.82
CA THR A 57 5.94 -2.41 32.29
C THR A 57 5.26 -2.23 30.95
N PHE A 58 4.32 -1.29 30.84
CA PHE A 58 3.65 -0.95 29.59
C PHE A 58 4.64 -0.40 28.55
N GLN A 59 5.54 0.51 28.95
CA GLN A 59 6.54 1.06 28.04
C GLN A 59 7.46 -0.02 27.47
N ARG A 60 7.92 -0.96 28.31
CA ARG A 60 8.72 -2.11 27.85
C ARG A 60 7.91 -2.99 26.92
N PHE A 61 6.65 -3.26 27.25
CA PHE A 61 5.78 -4.06 26.38
C PHE A 61 5.65 -3.42 25.00
N PHE A 62 5.40 -2.11 24.92
CA PHE A 62 5.28 -1.40 23.64
C PHE A 62 6.58 -1.34 22.87
N ALA A 63 7.71 -1.10 23.55
CA ALA A 63 9.02 -1.08 22.91
C ALA A 63 9.40 -2.43 22.26
N HIS A 64 8.89 -3.54 22.80
CA HIS A 64 9.15 -4.89 22.27
C HIS A 64 8.01 -5.40 21.37
N CYS A 65 6.90 -4.66 21.24
CA CYS A 65 5.81 -5.03 20.37
C CYS A 65 6.18 -4.59 18.94
N ALA A 66 6.70 -5.53 18.15
CA ALA A 66 7.08 -5.26 16.77
C ALA A 66 5.85 -4.82 15.95
N LEU A 67 6.07 -3.87 15.01
CA LEU A 67 5.02 -3.35 14.13
C LEU A 67 4.29 -4.50 13.39
N ASP A 68 5.02 -5.52 12.95
CA ASP A 68 4.46 -6.68 12.25
C ASP A 68 3.45 -7.46 13.11
N ILE A 69 3.72 -7.59 14.41
CA ILE A 69 2.82 -8.25 15.35
C ILE A 69 1.54 -7.42 15.52
N LEU A 70 1.70 -6.10 15.64
CA LEU A 70 0.57 -5.19 15.79
C LEU A 70 -0.31 -5.14 14.54
N MET A 71 0.29 -5.12 13.35
CA MET A 71 -0.41 -5.21 12.06
C MET A 71 -1.16 -6.54 11.94
N ASN A 72 -0.52 -7.66 12.25
CA ASN A 72 -1.16 -8.97 12.17
C ASN A 72 -2.37 -9.06 13.12
N LEU A 73 -2.23 -8.55 14.35
CA LEU A 73 -3.29 -8.57 15.33
C LEU A 73 -4.44 -7.60 14.99
N PHE A 74 -4.11 -6.46 14.39
CA PHE A 74 -5.10 -5.55 13.83
C PHE A 74 -5.91 -6.22 12.71
N SER A 75 -5.26 -6.94 11.79
CA SER A 75 -5.96 -7.71 10.75
C SER A 75 -6.92 -8.74 11.35
N GLN A 76 -6.50 -9.47 12.40
CA GLN A 76 -7.37 -10.43 13.09
C GLN A 76 -8.57 -9.75 13.76
N ILE A 77 -8.39 -8.58 14.37
CA ILE A 77 -9.48 -7.80 14.97
C ILE A 77 -10.46 -7.36 13.87
N MET A 78 -9.97 -6.80 12.77
CA MET A 78 -10.81 -6.35 11.65
C MET A 78 -11.60 -7.51 11.04
N GLU A 79 -10.97 -8.67 10.89
CA GLU A 79 -11.65 -9.88 10.41
C GLU A 79 -12.74 -10.36 11.39
N ALA A 80 -12.47 -10.32 12.70
CA ALA A 80 -13.45 -10.68 13.72
C ALA A 80 -14.66 -9.73 13.73
N ILE A 81 -14.43 -8.43 13.55
CA ILE A 81 -15.48 -7.41 13.43
C ILE A 81 -16.28 -7.63 12.12
N ALA A 82 -15.60 -7.84 10.99
CA ALA A 82 -16.23 -8.10 9.69
C ALA A 82 -17.25 -9.23 9.73
N ARG A 83 -16.87 -10.34 10.38
CA ARG A 83 -17.71 -11.53 10.51
C ARG A 83 -18.94 -11.29 11.38
N ARG A 84 -18.91 -10.33 12.31
CA ARG A 84 -20.02 -10.02 13.22
C ARG A 84 -20.96 -8.96 12.66
N ASP A 85 -20.42 -7.92 12.02
CA ASP A 85 -21.21 -6.72 11.65
C ASP A 85 -21.59 -6.65 10.16
N THR A 86 -21.36 -7.71 9.37
CA THR A 86 -21.63 -7.72 7.91
C THR A 86 -21.08 -6.48 7.19
N LEU A 87 -19.90 -6.01 7.62
CA LEU A 87 -19.29 -4.81 7.07
C LEU A 87 -18.78 -5.09 5.66
N THR A 88 -19.28 -4.33 4.69
CA THR A 88 -18.73 -4.28 3.34
C THR A 88 -17.48 -3.40 3.34
N PHE A 89 -16.30 -3.98 3.14
CA PHE A 89 -15.03 -3.25 3.01
C PHE A 89 -14.83 -2.57 1.64
N ASN A 90 -15.92 -2.29 0.92
CA ASN A 90 -15.85 -1.66 -0.40
C ASN A 90 -15.45 -0.19 -0.33
N GLU A 91 -15.56 0.42 0.86
CA GLU A 91 -15.30 1.84 1.08
C GLU A 91 -14.27 2.02 2.19
N VAL A 92 -13.18 2.75 1.90
CA VAL A 92 -12.12 3.08 2.84
C VAL A 92 -12.24 4.57 3.18
N PHE A 93 -12.59 4.87 4.42
CA PHE A 93 -12.61 6.24 4.93
C PHE A 93 -11.27 6.54 5.59
N ILE A 94 -10.45 7.37 4.93
CA ILE A 94 -9.17 7.84 5.47
C ILE A 94 -9.43 9.20 6.12
N ASP A 95 -9.68 9.22 7.43
CA ASP A 95 -9.77 10.48 8.18
C ASP A 95 -8.36 11.05 8.47
N GLY A 96 -8.23 12.37 8.42
CA GLY A 96 -7.01 13.10 8.80
C GLY A 96 -5.80 13.01 7.87
N THR A 97 -5.84 12.29 6.73
CA THR A 97 -4.71 12.34 5.79
C THR A 97 -4.79 13.59 4.94
N LYS A 98 -3.97 14.59 5.29
CA LYS A 98 -3.69 15.72 4.42
C LYS A 98 -2.93 15.21 3.20
N LEU A 99 -3.66 14.82 2.16
CA LEU A 99 -3.10 14.61 0.84
C LEU A 99 -2.63 15.97 0.34
N GLU A 100 -1.34 16.26 0.52
CA GLU A 100 -0.74 17.39 -0.18
C GLU A 100 -0.82 17.06 -1.67
N ALA A 101 -1.75 17.70 -2.36
CA ALA A 101 -1.81 17.60 -3.80
C ALA A 101 -0.43 18.01 -4.33
N ASN A 102 0.14 17.22 -5.24
CA ASN A 102 1.22 17.66 -6.11
C ASN A 102 0.65 18.72 -7.09
N ALA A 103 0.21 19.85 -6.54
CA ALA A 103 -0.40 20.95 -7.22
C ALA A 103 0.70 21.93 -7.61
N ASN A 104 1.49 21.55 -8.61
CA ASN A 104 2.27 22.55 -9.31
C ASN A 104 1.31 23.66 -9.76
N LYS A 105 1.61 24.91 -9.40
CA LYS A 105 0.78 26.10 -9.65
C LYS A 105 0.36 26.27 -11.12
N TYR A 106 1.04 25.60 -12.04
CA TYR A 106 0.82 25.64 -13.49
C TYR A 106 0.18 24.38 -14.08
N THR A 107 -0.21 23.40 -13.28
CA THR A 107 -0.71 22.10 -13.78
C THR A 107 -2.14 21.85 -13.32
N PHE A 108 -3.08 22.64 -13.87
CA PHE A 108 -4.50 22.36 -13.69
C PHE A 108 -4.92 21.25 -14.68
N VAL A 109 -5.28 20.08 -14.17
CA VAL A 109 -5.73 18.95 -14.98
C VAL A 109 -7.23 18.73 -14.76
N TRP A 110 -8.01 18.73 -15.83
CA TRP A 110 -9.45 18.52 -15.77
C TRP A 110 -9.77 17.02 -15.68
N CYS A 111 -10.58 16.62 -14.70
CA CYS A 111 -10.99 15.22 -14.53
C CYS A 111 -11.53 14.59 -15.83
N LYS A 112 -12.45 15.27 -16.53
CA LYS A 112 -12.97 14.83 -17.84
C LYS A 112 -11.88 14.62 -18.90
N ALA A 113 -10.80 15.41 -18.85
CA ALA A 113 -9.68 15.25 -19.77
C ALA A 113 -8.84 14.01 -19.43
N VAL A 114 -8.67 13.69 -18.14
CA VAL A 114 -8.01 12.46 -17.67
C VAL A 114 -8.84 11.23 -18.06
N GLU A 115 -10.15 11.22 -17.76
CA GLU A 115 -11.07 10.14 -18.13
C GLU A 115 -11.08 9.88 -19.65
N LYS A 116 -11.11 10.95 -20.45
CA LYS A 116 -11.01 10.84 -21.92
C LYS A 116 -9.66 10.27 -22.36
N LYS A 117 -8.56 10.60 -21.68
CA LYS A 117 -7.23 10.04 -22.01
C LYS A 117 -7.12 8.57 -21.60
N LEU A 118 -7.60 8.21 -20.41
CA LEU A 118 -7.66 6.84 -19.89
C LEU A 118 -8.47 5.93 -20.82
N SER A 119 -9.66 6.36 -21.24
CA SER A 119 -10.51 5.59 -22.17
C SER A 119 -9.89 5.37 -23.54
N MET A 120 -8.91 6.19 -23.96
CA MET A 120 -8.16 6.00 -25.20
C MET A 120 -6.95 5.05 -25.08
N LEU A 121 -6.45 4.76 -23.87
CA LEU A 121 -5.27 3.90 -23.68
C LEU A 121 -5.47 2.48 -24.22
N PRO A 122 -6.61 1.78 -24.01
CA PRO A 122 -6.85 0.45 -24.57
C PRO A 122 -6.80 0.43 -26.10
N THR A 123 -7.36 1.45 -26.75
CA THR A 123 -7.32 1.59 -28.20
C THR A 123 -5.89 1.77 -28.70
N LYS A 124 -5.09 2.62 -28.05
CA LYS A 124 -3.68 2.82 -28.39
C LYS A 124 -2.83 1.56 -28.19
N LEU A 125 -3.10 0.81 -27.13
CA LEU A 125 -2.47 -0.48 -26.87
C LEU A 125 -2.82 -1.51 -27.95
N SER A 126 -4.08 -1.56 -28.38
CA SER A 126 -4.52 -2.47 -29.45
C SER A 126 -3.83 -2.18 -30.78
N VAL A 127 -3.69 -0.89 -31.13
CA VAL A 127 -2.93 -0.46 -32.31
C VAL A 127 -1.45 -0.84 -32.18
N LEU A 128 -0.84 -0.61 -31.01
CA LEU A 128 0.55 -0.98 -30.77
C LEU A 128 0.77 -2.50 -30.93
N LYS A 129 -0.12 -3.34 -30.40
CA LYS A 129 -0.05 -4.80 -30.56
C LYS A 129 -0.10 -5.21 -32.03
N GLN A 130 -0.97 -4.58 -32.82
CA GLN A 130 -1.04 -4.82 -34.25
C GLN A 130 0.25 -4.41 -34.96
N ASP A 131 0.83 -3.27 -34.60
CA ASP A 131 2.10 -2.80 -35.17
C ASP A 131 3.28 -3.73 -34.80
N ILE A 132 3.30 -4.27 -33.57
CA ILE A 132 4.28 -5.28 -33.13
C ILE A 132 4.19 -6.54 -33.99
N TRP A 133 2.97 -7.04 -34.23
CA TRP A 133 2.76 -8.18 -35.12
C TRP A 133 3.25 -7.88 -36.55
N ASN A 134 2.88 -6.73 -37.09
CA ASN A 134 3.20 -6.37 -38.48
C ASN A 134 4.69 -6.10 -38.72
N GLU A 135 5.38 -5.41 -37.80
CA GLU A 135 6.78 -5.01 -37.97
C GLU A 135 7.78 -6.05 -37.45
N LEU A 136 7.41 -6.84 -36.43
CA LEU A 136 8.31 -7.79 -35.77
C LEU A 136 7.87 -9.26 -35.87
N GLY A 137 6.61 -9.53 -36.26
CA GLY A 137 6.06 -10.89 -36.26
C GLY A 137 5.83 -11.49 -34.88
N LEU A 138 5.78 -10.66 -33.83
CA LEU A 138 5.65 -11.10 -32.45
C LEU A 138 4.20 -11.03 -32.00
N ASP A 139 3.69 -12.09 -31.36
CA ASP A 139 2.34 -12.11 -30.80
C ASP A 139 2.32 -11.43 -29.43
N ALA A 140 1.62 -10.31 -29.36
CA ALA A 140 1.39 -9.55 -28.13
C ALA A 140 -0.11 -9.40 -27.79
N PHE A 141 -1.01 -10.13 -28.46
CA PHE A 141 -2.46 -9.88 -28.37
C PHE A 141 -3.01 -10.03 -26.94
N TYR A 142 -2.50 -11.00 -26.19
CA TYR A 142 -2.93 -11.31 -24.82
C TYR A 142 -2.16 -10.54 -23.74
N MET A 143 -1.13 -9.77 -24.11
CA MET A 143 -0.30 -9.05 -23.14
C MET A 143 -0.99 -7.76 -22.68
N ASN A 144 -0.87 -7.39 -21.40
CA ASN A 144 -1.19 -6.03 -20.97
C ASN A 144 -0.03 -5.08 -21.37
N ASP A 145 -0.20 -3.78 -21.18
CA ASP A 145 0.83 -2.79 -21.55
C ASP A 145 2.15 -2.93 -20.79
N GLU A 146 2.11 -3.36 -19.52
CA GLU A 146 3.32 -3.67 -18.74
C GLU A 146 4.08 -4.85 -19.36
N PHE A 147 3.38 -5.93 -19.70
CA PHE A 147 3.97 -7.09 -20.37
C PHE A 147 4.48 -6.74 -21.76
N VAL A 148 3.76 -5.91 -22.54
CA VAL A 148 4.25 -5.43 -23.85
C VAL A 148 5.55 -4.64 -23.68
N TYR A 149 5.60 -3.71 -22.72
CA TYR A 149 6.78 -2.90 -22.45
C TYR A 149 7.98 -3.77 -22.04
N THR A 150 7.81 -4.62 -21.03
CA THR A 150 8.88 -5.50 -20.52
C THR A 150 9.35 -6.52 -21.56
N PHE A 151 8.44 -7.04 -22.38
CA PHE A 151 8.77 -7.94 -23.48
C PHE A 151 9.68 -7.26 -24.53
N LEU A 152 9.32 -6.06 -24.98
CA LEU A 152 10.14 -5.32 -25.96
C LEU A 152 11.48 -4.87 -25.36
N ALA A 153 11.51 -4.52 -24.08
CA ALA A 153 12.75 -4.22 -23.35
C ALA A 153 13.69 -5.44 -23.37
N LYS A 154 13.14 -6.63 -23.13
CA LYS A 154 13.91 -7.87 -23.16
C LYS A 154 14.42 -8.21 -24.55
N GLU A 155 13.61 -8.00 -25.58
CA GLU A 155 14.02 -8.17 -26.98
C GLU A 155 15.20 -7.27 -27.37
N ILE A 156 15.22 -6.02 -26.89
CA ILE A 156 16.35 -5.10 -27.11
C ILE A 156 17.62 -5.64 -26.43
N GLU A 157 17.50 -6.13 -25.20
CA GLU A 157 18.62 -6.69 -24.43
C GLU A 157 19.20 -7.94 -25.12
N VAL A 158 18.34 -8.89 -25.52
CA VAL A 158 18.73 -10.14 -26.19
C VAL A 158 19.40 -9.87 -27.54
N ARG A 159 18.93 -8.86 -28.28
CA ARG A 159 19.53 -8.46 -29.56
C ARG A 159 20.78 -7.59 -29.40
N HIS A 160 21.19 -7.30 -28.17
CA HIS A 160 22.29 -6.39 -27.85
C HIS A 160 22.20 -5.05 -28.61
N MET A 161 20.98 -4.52 -28.73
CA MET A 161 20.71 -3.35 -29.57
C MET A 161 21.00 -2.05 -28.81
N VAL A 162 21.77 -1.16 -29.45
CA VAL A 162 22.03 0.19 -28.90
C VAL A 162 20.94 1.16 -29.36
N LEU A 163 20.26 1.80 -28.40
CA LEU A 163 19.24 2.81 -28.67
C LEU A 163 19.87 4.11 -29.16
N VAL A 164 19.34 4.67 -30.24
CA VAL A 164 19.83 5.93 -30.82
C VAL A 164 18.86 7.09 -30.52
N GLN A 165 19.39 8.24 -30.11
CA GLN A 165 18.61 9.46 -29.87
C GLN A 165 19.23 10.65 -30.63
N GLY A 166 18.40 11.64 -30.95
CA GLY A 166 18.84 12.89 -31.57
C GLY A 166 18.53 13.04 -33.06
N LYS A 167 18.67 14.27 -33.57
CA LYS A 167 18.34 14.65 -34.94
C LYS A 167 19.28 13.96 -35.94
N GLY A 168 18.71 13.37 -37.00
CA GLY A 168 19.47 12.68 -38.06
C GLY A 168 19.85 11.22 -37.76
N LYS A 169 19.42 10.65 -36.62
CA LYS A 169 19.56 9.22 -36.32
C LYS A 169 18.28 8.47 -36.72
N HIS A 170 18.44 7.34 -37.41
CA HIS A 170 17.31 6.48 -37.79
C HIS A 170 17.05 5.42 -36.71
N LYS A 171 15.89 5.50 -36.08
CA LYS A 171 15.45 4.51 -35.07
C LYS A 171 14.99 3.23 -35.73
N THR A 172 15.35 2.08 -35.15
CA THR A 172 14.87 0.78 -35.64
C THR A 172 13.36 0.62 -35.39
N PRO A 173 12.67 -0.26 -36.13
CA PRO A 173 11.30 -0.70 -35.82
C PRO A 173 11.11 -1.06 -34.34
N LEU A 174 12.00 -1.90 -33.81
CA LEU A 174 11.96 -2.34 -32.42
C LEU A 174 12.09 -1.17 -31.44
N GLN A 175 13.03 -0.23 -31.67
CA GLN A 175 13.17 0.96 -30.82
C GLN A 175 11.90 1.83 -30.83
N ARG A 176 11.30 2.06 -32.01
CA ARG A 176 10.09 2.89 -32.12
C ARG A 176 8.91 2.27 -31.37
N LEU A 177 8.76 0.95 -31.45
CA LEU A 177 7.71 0.21 -30.75
C LEU A 177 7.95 0.19 -29.24
N TYR A 178 9.20 -0.02 -28.81
CA TYR A 178 9.60 0.06 -27.41
C TYR A 178 9.28 1.43 -26.79
N GLU A 179 9.69 2.52 -27.44
CA GLU A 179 9.42 3.88 -26.93
C GLU A 179 7.91 4.19 -26.87
N ARG A 180 7.12 3.64 -27.81
CA ARG A 180 5.64 3.74 -27.75
C ARG A 180 5.06 2.94 -26.60
N ALA A 181 5.58 1.74 -26.33
CA ALA A 181 5.15 0.90 -25.21
C ALA A 181 5.48 1.58 -23.86
N GLU A 182 6.71 2.07 -23.71
CA GLU A 182 7.19 2.83 -22.55
C GLU A 182 6.30 4.06 -22.31
N SER A 183 6.00 4.85 -23.34
CA SER A 183 5.10 6.00 -23.18
C SER A 183 3.68 5.61 -22.77
N LEU A 184 3.17 4.43 -23.15
CA LEU A 184 1.83 4.00 -22.76
C LEU A 184 1.82 3.51 -21.31
N TYR A 185 2.83 2.73 -20.93
CA TYR A 185 3.05 2.24 -19.57
C TYR A 185 3.18 3.39 -18.58
N GLU A 186 4.06 4.36 -18.86
CA GLU A 186 4.25 5.52 -17.97
C GLU A 186 2.98 6.39 -17.89
N LYS A 187 2.23 6.56 -18.99
CA LYS A 187 0.97 7.30 -18.96
C LYS A 187 -0.12 6.62 -18.14
N ARG A 188 -0.16 5.28 -18.12
CA ARG A 188 -1.10 4.56 -17.26
C ARG A 188 -0.74 4.80 -15.79
N LYS A 189 0.54 4.63 -15.46
CA LYS A 189 1.09 4.86 -14.12
C LYS A 189 0.93 6.31 -13.62
N GLU A 190 0.89 7.29 -14.53
CA GLU A 190 0.59 8.69 -14.18
C GLU A 190 -0.88 8.90 -13.77
N TYR A 191 -1.80 8.08 -14.28
CA TYR A 191 -3.25 8.22 -14.03
C TYR A 191 -3.79 7.28 -12.95
N GLU A 192 -3.07 6.21 -12.62
CA GLU A 192 -3.35 5.29 -11.50
C GLU A 192 -2.68 5.77 -10.21
#